data_AF-A0A0J9CG48-F1
#
_entry.id   AF-A0A0J9CG48-F1
#
_cell.length_a   1.000
_cell.length_b   1.000
_cell.length_c   1.000
_cell.angle_alpha   90.00
_cell.angle_beta   90.00
_cell.angle_gamma   90.00
#
_symmetry.space_group_name_H-M   'P 1'
#
loop_
_entity.id
_entity.type
_entity.pdbx_description
1 polymer ?
#
loop_
_entity_poly.entity_id
_entity_poly.type
_entity_poly.pdbx_seq_one_letter_code
_entity_poly.pdbx_strand_id
1 'polypeptide(L)'
;MDDKCIMENLLLTEKGVCDLYVHGTIESSTTNVHQTFNQALNDSLCLQDDIYKQMSARGWYQTEQAEQQKIQKVKNQFAGM
;
A
#
# COMPACT_ATOMS: atom_id res chain seq x y z
N MET A 1 -22.90 -10.27 -2.05
CA MET A 1 -21.51 -9.80 -2.14
C MET A 1 -20.64 -10.99 -1.77
N ASP A 2 -19.71 -11.41 -2.62
CA ASP A 2 -18.82 -12.54 -2.31
C ASP A 2 -17.62 -12.09 -1.46
N ASP A 3 -16.93 -13.05 -0.84
CA ASP A 3 -15.78 -12.78 0.05
C ASP A 3 -14.67 -11.98 -0.65
N LYS A 4 -14.47 -12.22 -1.96
CA LYS A 4 -13.46 -11.49 -2.74
C LYS A 4 -13.82 -10.02 -2.86
N CYS A 5 -15.07 -9.70 -3.20
CA CYS A 5 -15.58 -8.34 -3.29
C CYS A 5 -15.54 -7.63 -1.93
N ILE A 6 -15.86 -8.34 -0.84
CA ILE A 6 -15.73 -7.79 0.53
C ILE A 6 -14.28 -7.43 0.82
N MET A 7 -13.34 -8.34 0.55
CA MET A 7 -11.91 -8.09 0.79
C MET A 7 -11.33 -7.00 -0.11
N GLU A 8 -11.76 -6.91 -1.36
CA GLU A 8 -11.40 -5.80 -2.26
C GLU A 8 -11.90 -4.45 -1.72
N ASN A 9 -13.14 -4.39 -1.24
CA ASN A 9 -13.69 -3.17 -0.63
C ASN A 9 -12.92 -2.79 0.65
N LEU A 10 -12.54 -3.76 1.48
CA LEU A 10 -11.69 -3.52 2.65
C LEU A 10 -10.33 -2.97 2.23
N LEU A 11 -9.67 -3.58 1.24
CA LEU A 11 -8.38 -3.14 0.74
C LEU A 11 -8.43 -1.71 0.17
N LEU A 12 -9.47 -1.38 -0.61
CA LEU A 12 -9.65 -0.04 -1.18
C LEU A 12 -9.93 1.01 -0.11
N THR A 13 -10.72 0.64 0.90
CA THR A 13 -11.01 1.52 2.04
C THR A 13 -9.72 1.80 2.82
N GLU A 14 -8.93 0.77 3.12
CA GLU A 14 -7.69 0.92 3.87
C GLU A 14 -6.66 1.79 3.13
N LYS A 15 -6.58 1.66 1.80
CA LYS A 15 -5.74 2.54 0.97
C LYS A 15 -6.17 4.00 1.08
N GLY A 16 -7.47 4.28 1.08
CA GLY A 16 -7.99 5.64 1.27
C GLY A 16 -7.66 6.20 2.65
N VAL A 17 -7.72 5.36 3.69
CA VAL A 17 -7.32 5.74 5.06
C VAL A 17 -5.82 6.03 5.15
N CYS A 18 -4.97 5.19 4.54
CA CYS A 18 -3.52 5.42 4.48
C CYS A 18 -3.20 6.76 3.81
N ASP A 19 -3.81 7.05 2.66
CA ASP A 19 -3.60 8.31 1.93
C ASP A 19 -3.98 9.53 2.80
N LEU A 20 -5.14 9.46 3.46
CA LEU A 20 -5.58 10.49 4.39
C LEU A 20 -4.59 10.70 5.55
N TYR A 21 -4.07 9.61 6.15
CA TYR A 21 -3.12 9.71 7.25
C TYR A 21 -1.72 10.16 6.81
N VAL A 22 -1.29 9.86 5.58
CA VAL A 22 -0.08 10.44 4.98
C VAL A 22 -0.23 11.96 4.89
N HIS A 23 -1.32 12.43 4.29
CA HIS A 23 -1.62 13.86 4.19
C HIS A 23 -1.68 14.52 5.56
N GLY A 24 -2.41 13.93 6.50
CA GLY A 24 -2.49 14.41 7.88
C GLY A 24 -1.13 14.48 8.57
N THR A 25 -0.25 13.49 8.37
CA THR A 25 1.11 13.48 8.94
C THR A 25 1.95 14.63 8.36
N ILE A 26 1.93 14.83 7.04
CA ILE A 26 2.74 15.84 6.35
C ILE A 26 2.27 17.26 6.68
N GLU A 27 0.96 17.48 6.76
CA GLU A 27 0.35 18.82 6.86
C GLU A 27 0.14 19.28 8.32
N SER A 28 0.32 18.39 9.29
CA SER A 28 0.19 18.72 10.71
C SER A 28 1.30 19.63 11.22
N SER A 29 0.93 20.80 11.73
CA SER A 29 1.86 21.80 12.27
C SER A 29 2.28 21.55 13.72
N THR A 30 1.52 20.73 14.47
CA THR A 30 1.81 20.42 15.88
C THR A 30 2.31 18.99 16.04
N THR A 31 3.33 18.81 16.89
CA THR A 31 3.97 17.50 17.10
C THR A 31 3.01 16.42 17.55
N ASN A 32 2.04 16.74 18.42
CA ASN A 32 1.06 15.78 18.91
C ASN A 32 0.13 15.27 17.79
N VAL A 33 -0.33 16.14 16.91
CA VAL A 33 -1.23 15.78 15.81
C VAL A 33 -0.45 15.03 14.73
N HIS A 34 0.77 15.49 14.41
CA HIS A 34 1.69 14.76 13.54
C HIS A 34 1.95 13.33 14.03
N GLN A 35 2.28 13.16 15.31
CA GLN A 35 2.52 11.84 15.91
C GLN A 35 1.26 10.96 15.88
N THR A 36 0.09 11.55 16.08
CA THR A 36 -1.19 10.81 16.04
C THR A 36 -1.46 10.28 14.64
N PHE A 37 -1.32 11.12 13.60
CA PHE A 37 -1.47 10.67 12.21
C PHE A 37 -0.39 9.69 11.80
N ASN A 38 0.86 9.90 12.22
CA ASN A 38 1.95 8.98 11.90
C ASN A 38 1.74 7.60 12.55
N GLN A 39 1.26 7.55 13.79
CA GLN A 39 0.94 6.27 14.44
C GLN A 39 -0.22 5.58 13.71
N ALA A 40 -1.31 6.31 13.44
CA ALA A 40 -2.46 5.76 12.73
C ALA A 40 -2.09 5.28 11.32
N LEU A 41 -1.22 6.00 10.61
CA LEU A 41 -0.67 5.57 9.32
C LEU A 41 0.08 4.25 9.43
N ASN A 42 0.96 4.09 10.42
CA ASN A 42 1.72 2.85 10.59
C ASN A 42 0.80 1.66 10.88
N ASP A 43 -0.21 1.85 11.75
CA ASP A 43 -1.18 0.81 12.07
C ASP A 43 -2.01 0.43 10.83
N SER A 44 -2.44 1.41 10.04
CA SER A 44 -3.14 1.21 8.78
C SER A 44 -2.31 0.50 7.71
N LEU A 45 -1.03 0.81 7.59
CA LEU A 45 -0.12 0.11 6.67
C LEU A 45 0.03 -1.37 7.04
N CYS A 46 0.12 -1.69 8.33
CA CYS A 46 0.14 -3.08 8.81
C CYS A 46 -1.17 -3.81 8.46
N LEU A 47 -2.33 -3.16 8.68
CA LEU A 47 -3.63 -3.74 8.33
C LEU A 47 -3.75 -3.97 6.81
N GLN A 48 -3.32 -3.01 5.99
CA GLN A 48 -3.33 -3.13 4.53
C GLN A 48 -2.48 -4.31 4.06
N ASP A 49 -1.29 -4.52 4.65
CA ASP A 49 -0.41 -5.65 4.35
C ASP A 49 -1.03 -7.00 4.73
N ASP A 50 -1.72 -7.08 5.88
CA ASP A 50 -2.42 -8.30 6.29
C ASP A 50 -3.60 -8.64 5.35
N ILE A 51 -4.39 -7.64 4.95
CA ILE A 51 -5.45 -7.82 3.94
C ILE A 51 -4.85 -8.34 2.63
N TYR A 52 -3.75 -7.73 2.19
CA TYR A 52 -3.04 -8.12 0.98
C TYR A 52 -2.56 -9.57 1.01
N LYS A 53 -1.92 -9.98 2.12
CA LYS A 53 -1.47 -11.36 2.33
C LYS A 53 -2.63 -12.35 2.29
N GLN A 54 -3.75 -12.04 2.95
CA GLN A 54 -4.93 -12.90 2.94
C GLN A 54 -5.53 -13.06 1.54
N MET A 55 -5.67 -11.96 0.80
CA MET A 55 -6.17 -11.99 -0.57
C MET A 55 -5.23 -12.77 -1.51
N SER A 56 -3.92 -12.59 -1.35
CA SER A 56 -2.89 -13.28 -2.12
C SER A 56 -2.89 -14.78 -1.84
N ALA A 57 -2.99 -15.19 -0.57
CA ALA A 57 -3.07 -16.59 -0.17
C ALA A 57 -4.29 -17.32 -0.75
N ARG A 58 -5.38 -16.59 -1.03
CA ARG A 58 -6.59 -17.12 -1.68
C ARG A 58 -6.54 -17.03 -3.21
N GLY A 59 -5.44 -16.54 -3.78
CA GLY A 59 -5.28 -16.34 -5.22
C GLY A 59 -6.12 -15.20 -5.78
N TRP A 60 -6.69 -14.34 -4.94
CA TRP A 60 -7.53 -13.22 -5.37
C TRP A 60 -6.74 -12.00 -5.80
N TYR A 61 -5.49 -11.90 -5.36
CA TYR A 61 -4.55 -10.88 -5.77
C TYR A 61 -3.35 -11.55 -6.45
N GLN A 62 -3.22 -11.36 -7.76
CA GLN A 62 -2.07 -11.84 -8.55
C GLN A 62 -1.20 -10.61 -8.86
N THR A 63 0.03 -10.61 -8.37
CA THR A 63 1.03 -9.66 -8.84
C THR A 63 1.46 -10.06 -10.25
N GLU A 64 1.25 -9.18 -11.21
CA GLU A 64 1.92 -9.31 -12.51
C GLU A 64 3.43 -9.22 -12.29
N GLN A 65 4.15 -10.27 -12.67
CA GLN A 65 5.60 -10.17 -12.74
C GLN A 65 5.95 -9.27 -13.92
N ALA A 66 6.73 -8.22 -13.66
CA ALA A 66 7.27 -7.40 -14.73
C ALA A 66 8.12 -8.28 -15.66
N GLU A 67 7.93 -8.13 -16.97
CA GLU A 67 8.71 -8.86 -17.97
C GLU A 67 10.21 -8.64 -17.75
N GLN A 68 10.99 -9.72 -17.66
CA GLN A 68 12.43 -9.65 -17.42
C GLN A 68 13.17 -8.73 -18.42
N GLN A 69 12.72 -8.69 -19.67
CA GLN A 69 13.30 -7.79 -20.68
C GLN A 69 13.13 -6.30 -20.31
N LYS A 70 11.96 -5.91 -19.76
CA LYS A 70 11.72 -4.53 -19.29
C LYS A 70 12.61 -4.21 -18.10
N ILE A 71 12.76 -5.15 -17.17
CA ILE A 71 13.68 -5.01 -16.02
C ILE A 71 15.12 -4.82 -16.50
N GLN A 72 15.59 -5.66 -17.43
CA GLN A 72 16.96 -5.59 -17.94
C GLN A 72 17.23 -4.29 -18.72
N LYS A 73 16.25 -3.81 -19.50
CA LYS A 73 16.34 -2.55 -20.22
C LYS A 73 16.53 -1.37 -19.27
N VAL A 74 15.71 -1.27 -18.22
CA VAL A 74 15.83 -0.22 -17.20
C VAL A 74 17.15 -0.34 -16.45
N LYS A 75 17.52 -1.55 -16.01
CA LYS A 75 18.80 -1.79 -15.33
C LYS A 75 19.99 -1.29 -16.16
N ASN A 76 20.02 -1.60 -17.46
CA ASN A 76 21.09 -1.16 -18.35
C ASN A 76 21.07 0.35 -18.60
N GLN A 77 19.88 0.96 -18.72
CA GLN A 77 19.72 2.41 -18.93
C GLN A 77 20.32 3.24 -17.79
N PHE A 78 20.23 2.76 -16.55
CA PHE A 78 20.71 3.45 -15.36
C PHE A 78 22.05 2.92 -14.82
N ALA A 79 22.65 1.89 -15.44
CA ALA A 79 23.90 1.28 -14.97
C ALA A 79 25.15 2.20 -15.09
N GLY A 80 25.03 3.36 -15.73
CA GLY A 80 26.13 4.31 -15.95
C GLY A 80 25.80 5.76 -15.57
N MET A 81 24.74 6.00 -14.80
CA MET A 81 24.50 7.27 -14.11
C MET A 81 25.16 7.24 -12.73
#